data_AF-A0AAW1MNW8-F1
#
_entry.id   AF-A0AAW1MNW8-F1
#
_cell.length_a   1.000
_cell.length_b   1.000
_cell.length_c   1.000
_cell.angle_alpha   90.00
_cell.angle_beta   90.00
_cell.angle_gamma   90.00
#
_symmetry.space_group_name_H-M   'P 1'
#
loop_
_entity.id
_entity.type
_entity.pdbx_description
1 polymer ?
#
loop_
_entity_poly.entity_id
_entity_poly.type
_entity_poly.pdbx_seq_one_letter_code
_entity_poly.pdbx_strand_id
1 'polypeptide(L)'
;MRTVLQAIGAFPALVDFIMEILSRLVNKQIWKNPKLWVGFLKCVQLTQPHSFNMLLQLPQAQLEGALKKIGALKAPLETHASQPNVKATLPRSILVVLGIASDPQVENHSQAGQPEVVDAGNSEKDNNAENTNESSGGG
;
A
#
# COMPACT_ATOMS: atom_id res chain seq x y z
N MET A 1 3.79 22.23 20.38
CA MET A 1 4.78 22.69 19.38
C MET A 1 4.28 23.94 18.64
N ARG A 2 3.94 25.03 19.34
CA ARG A 2 3.61 26.28 18.65
C ARG A 2 4.86 27.08 18.27
N THR A 3 5.91 26.96 19.07
CA THR A 3 7.21 27.62 18.87
C THR A 3 7.91 27.16 17.59
N VAL A 4 7.87 25.86 17.27
CA VAL A 4 8.41 25.33 16.00
C VAL A 4 7.64 25.89 14.81
N LEU A 5 6.32 26.00 14.92
CA LEU A 5 5.45 26.54 13.87
C LEU A 5 5.76 28.02 13.56
N GLN A 6 6.01 28.81 14.61
CA GLN A 6 6.37 30.22 14.48
C GLN A 6 7.78 30.39 13.92
N ALA A 7 8.72 29.55 14.34
CA ALA A 7 10.09 29.58 13.86
C ALA A 7 10.19 29.28 12.35
N ILE A 8 9.41 28.33 11.84
CA ILE A 8 9.36 28.02 10.39
C ILE A 8 8.96 29.26 9.57
N GLY A 9 7.96 30.02 10.04
CA GLY A 9 7.50 31.22 9.33
C GLY A 9 8.43 32.43 9.47
N ALA A 10 9.10 32.56 10.62
CA ALA A 10 9.98 33.71 10.89
C ALA A 10 11.42 33.51 10.37
N PHE A 11 11.90 32.27 10.28
CA PHE A 11 13.30 31.95 9.97
C PHE A 11 13.43 30.75 9.01
N PRO A 12 13.25 30.96 7.69
CA PRO A 12 13.36 29.89 6.68
C PRO A 12 14.74 29.20 6.65
N ALA A 13 15.80 29.90 7.05
CA ALA A 13 17.16 29.34 7.15
C ALA A 13 17.29 28.23 8.22
N LEU A 14 16.32 28.09 9.12
CA LEU A 14 16.34 27.10 10.20
C LEU A 14 15.61 25.79 9.84
N VAL A 15 15.08 25.68 8.62
CA VAL A 15 14.24 24.54 8.20
C VAL A 15 14.98 23.21 8.34
N ASP A 16 16.24 23.13 7.93
CA ASP A 16 17.03 21.89 8.02
C ASP A 16 17.23 21.43 9.47
N PHE A 17 17.56 22.37 10.37
CA PHE A 17 17.66 22.10 11.80
C PHE A 17 16.31 21.65 12.39
N ILE A 18 15.21 22.26 11.95
CA ILE A 18 13.86 21.87 12.37
C ILE A 18 13.53 20.45 11.85
N MET A 19 13.92 20.09 10.63
CA MET A 19 13.74 18.73 10.11
C MET A 19 14.50 17.71 10.96
N GLU A 20 15.72 18.02 11.41
CA GLU A 20 16.44 17.14 12.35
C GLU A 20 15.69 16.95 13.67
N ILE A 21 15.10 18.02 14.23
CA ILE A 21 14.30 17.91 15.46
C ILE A 21 13.07 17.03 15.21
N LEU A 22 12.37 17.22 14.08
CA LEU A 22 11.22 16.40 13.71
C LEU A 22 11.62 14.92 13.56
N SER A 23 12.81 14.63 13.02
CA SER A 23 13.36 13.26 12.90
C SER A 23 13.53 12.60 14.26
N ARG A 24 14.16 13.33 15.19
CA ARG A 24 14.36 12.86 16.55
C ARG A 24 13.03 12.58 17.25
N LEU A 25 11.99 13.37 16.97
CA LEU A 25 10.65 13.17 17.50
C LEU A 25 9.96 11.91 16.95
N VAL A 26 10.14 11.59 15.68
CA VAL A 26 9.67 10.33 15.08
C VAL A 26 10.31 9.15 15.81
N ASN A 27 11.63 9.17 16.03
CA ASN A 27 12.35 8.13 16.76
C ASN A 27 11.89 7.99 18.22
N LYS A 28 11.43 9.09 18.84
CA LYS A 28 10.83 9.09 20.19
C LYS A 28 9.34 8.74 20.21
N GLN A 29 8.78 8.27 19.10
CA GLN A 29 7.39 7.83 18.99
C GLN A 29 6.40 8.93 19.41
N ILE A 30 6.58 10.13 18.86
CA ILE A 30 5.74 11.30 19.14
C ILE A 30 4.22 11.05 19.08
N TRP A 31 3.78 10.07 18.29
CA TRP A 31 2.38 9.65 18.20
C TRP A 31 1.79 9.12 19.53
N LYS A 32 2.62 8.72 20.51
CA LYS A 32 2.17 8.36 21.86
C LYS A 32 1.63 9.54 22.67
N ASN A 33 1.94 10.77 22.27
CA ASN A 33 1.54 11.99 22.97
C ASN A 33 0.59 12.81 22.07
N PRO A 34 -0.75 12.65 22.20
CA PRO A 34 -1.72 13.23 21.28
C PRO A 34 -1.58 14.75 21.09
N LYS A 35 -1.29 15.49 22.17
CA LYS A 35 -1.09 16.95 22.13
C LYS A 35 0.12 17.36 21.28
N LEU A 36 1.20 16.58 21.33
CA LEU A 36 2.40 16.83 20.53
C LEU A 36 2.20 16.37 19.09
N TRP A 37 1.53 15.23 18.91
CA TRP A 37 1.23 14.67 17.60
C TRP A 37 0.47 15.64 16.69
N VAL A 38 -0.56 16.30 17.21
CA VAL A 38 -1.31 17.33 16.46
C VAL A 38 -0.39 18.47 16.00
N GLY A 39 0.54 18.89 16.85
CA GLY A 39 1.51 19.94 16.51
C GLY A 39 2.49 19.48 15.42
N PHE A 40 2.97 18.25 15.52
CA PHE A 40 3.86 17.64 14.52
C PHE A 40 3.21 17.53 13.16
N LEU A 41 1.97 17.03 13.09
CA LEU A 41 1.20 16.94 11.85
C LEU A 41 1.06 18.32 11.16
N LYS A 42 0.82 19.38 11.93
CA LYS A 42 0.79 20.75 11.40
C LYS A 42 2.16 21.22 10.89
N CYS A 43 3.24 20.93 11.62
CA CYS A 43 4.59 21.29 11.18
C CYS A 43 4.93 20.61 9.86
N VAL A 44 4.69 19.29 9.80
CA VAL A 44 4.90 18.47 8.61
C VAL A 44 4.12 19.02 7.42
N GLN A 45 2.86 19.42 7.60
CA GLN A 45 2.05 19.99 6.54
C GLN A 45 2.60 21.32 6.01
N LEU A 46 3.17 22.16 6.87
CA LEU A 46 3.71 23.48 6.50
C LEU A 46 5.09 23.41 5.86
N THR A 47 5.89 22.39 6.19
CA THR A 47 7.26 22.26 5.70
C THR A 47 7.38 21.26 4.56
N GLN A 48 6.30 21.02 3.82
CA GLN A 48 6.37 20.25 2.59
C GLN A 48 7.25 20.98 1.56
N PRO A 49 8.07 20.29 0.76
CA PRO A 49 8.22 18.82 0.69
C PRO A 49 9.25 18.23 1.67
N HIS A 50 10.03 19.05 2.37
CA HIS A 50 11.15 18.62 3.24
C HIS A 50 10.75 17.58 4.30
N SER A 51 9.52 17.67 4.81
CA SER A 51 8.97 16.78 5.84
C SER A 51 8.56 15.39 5.35
N PHE A 52 8.52 15.12 4.04
CA PHE A 52 8.07 13.83 3.51
C PHE A 52 8.92 12.66 3.97
N ASN A 53 10.24 12.83 4.05
CA ASN A 53 11.13 11.79 4.57
C ASN A 53 10.77 11.35 5.99
N MET A 54 10.28 12.26 6.83
CA MET A 54 9.89 11.97 8.22
C MET A 54 8.58 11.19 8.29
N LEU A 55 7.63 11.51 7.41
CA LEU A 55 6.38 10.77 7.29
C LEU A 55 6.61 9.34 6.81
N LEU A 56 7.52 9.16 5.84
CA LEU A 56 7.85 7.86 5.29
C LEU A 56 8.60 6.95 6.28
N GLN A 57 9.22 7.53 7.32
CA GLN A 57 9.82 6.79 8.44
C GLN A 57 8.80 6.35 9.50
N LEU A 58 7.55 6.82 9.43
CA LEU A 58 6.53 6.41 10.38
C LEU A 58 6.12 4.95 10.15
N PRO A 59 5.75 4.21 11.23
CA PRO A 59 5.09 2.92 11.08
C PRO A 59 3.81 3.03 10.26
N GLN A 60 3.48 1.97 9.51
CA GLN A 60 2.32 1.91 8.61
C GLN A 60 1.03 2.45 9.26
N ALA A 61 0.66 1.95 10.44
CA ALA A 61 -0.56 2.35 11.14
C ALA A 61 -0.60 3.87 11.48
N GLN A 62 0.57 4.46 11.77
CA GLN A 62 0.68 5.88 12.09
C GLN A 62 0.65 6.74 10.84
N LEU A 63 1.26 6.28 9.75
CA LEU A 63 1.18 6.93 8.45
C LEU A 63 -0.28 6.97 7.95
N GLU A 64 -0.99 5.83 7.99
CA GLU A 64 -2.42 5.77 7.64
C GLU A 64 -3.25 6.75 8.49
N GLY A 65 -3.01 6.77 9.81
CA GLY A 65 -3.67 7.69 10.72
C GLY A 65 -3.36 9.16 10.43
N ALA A 66 -2.12 9.47 10.04
CA ALA A 66 -1.71 10.82 9.64
C ALA A 66 -2.40 11.25 8.35
N LEU A 67 -2.45 10.39 7.34
CA LEU A 67 -3.11 10.65 6.05
C LEU A 67 -4.62 10.80 6.19
N LYS A 68 -5.26 10.03 7.07
CA LYS A 68 -6.68 10.21 7.40
C LYS A 68 -6.97 11.57 8.04
N LYS A 69 -6.03 12.10 8.83
CA LYS A 69 -6.16 13.42 9.47
C LYS A 69 -5.81 14.58 8.53
N ILE A 70 -4.86 14.37 7.61
CA ILE A 70 -4.38 15.37 6.66
C ILE A 70 -4.54 14.82 5.25
N GLY A 71 -5.78 14.75 4.76
CA GLY A 71 -6.06 14.22 3.41
C GLY A 71 -5.29 14.93 2.29
N ALA A 72 -5.06 16.24 2.45
CA ALA A 72 -4.29 17.06 1.50
C ALA A 72 -2.83 16.63 1.32
N LEU A 73 -2.28 15.84 2.25
CA LEU A 73 -0.90 15.36 2.20
C LEU A 73 -0.75 14.10 1.32
N LYS A 74 -1.84 13.37 1.07
CA LYS A 74 -1.77 12.07 0.39
C LYS A 74 -1.20 12.19 -1.03
N ALA A 75 -1.81 13.03 -1.87
CA ALA A 75 -1.39 13.21 -3.26
C ALA A 75 0.09 13.66 -3.42
N PRO A 76 0.58 14.68 -2.69
CA PRO A 76 1.98 15.08 -2.82
C PRO A 76 2.96 14.05 -2.24
N LEU A 77 2.56 13.32 -1.17
CA LEU A 77 3.38 12.25 -0.61
C LEU A 77 3.48 11.05 -1.55
N GLU A 78 2.38 10.69 -2.21
CA GLU A 78 2.34 9.64 -3.24
C GLU A 78 3.23 10.00 -4.44
N THR A 79 3.17 11.25 -4.90
CA THR A 79 4.03 11.76 -5.98
C THR A 79 5.52 11.67 -5.60
N HIS A 80 5.87 12.06 -4.37
CA HIS A 80 7.25 11.96 -3.87
C HIS A 80 7.71 10.50 -3.73
N ALA A 81 6.88 9.64 -3.16
CA ALA A 81 7.21 8.22 -2.96
C ALA A 81 7.24 7.41 -4.26
N SER A 82 6.60 7.89 -5.33
CA SER A 82 6.64 7.27 -6.66
C SER A 82 7.97 7.49 -7.39
N GLN A 83 8.81 8.41 -6.91
CA GLN A 83 10.15 8.63 -7.48
C GLN A 83 11.00 7.36 -7.31
N PRO A 84 11.75 6.92 -8.32
CA PRO A 84 12.41 5.61 -8.32
C PRO A 84 13.45 5.46 -7.20
N ASN A 85 14.18 6.52 -6.87
CA ASN A 85 15.13 6.58 -5.76
C ASN A 85 14.45 6.42 -4.39
N VAL A 86 13.27 7.01 -4.22
CA VAL A 86 12.51 6.93 -2.96
C VAL A 86 11.82 5.58 -2.87
N LYS A 87 11.08 5.19 -3.91
CA LYS A 87 10.34 3.93 -4.02
C LYS A 87 11.23 2.72 -3.70
N ALA A 88 12.47 2.70 -4.17
CA ALA A 88 13.42 1.60 -3.93
C ALA A 88 13.81 1.44 -2.45
N THR A 89 13.71 2.51 -1.65
CA THR A 89 14.08 2.51 -0.22
C THR A 89 12.89 2.21 0.70
N LEU A 90 11.66 2.29 0.19
CA LEU A 90 10.47 2.20 1.02
C LEU A 90 10.00 0.76 1.22
N PRO A 91 9.59 0.39 2.45
CA PRO A 91 8.92 -0.87 2.71
C PRO A 91 7.61 -0.98 1.91
N ARG A 92 7.28 -2.20 1.46
CA ARG A 92 6.07 -2.44 0.66
C ARG A 92 4.78 -2.04 1.39
N SER A 93 4.72 -2.20 2.71
CA SER A 93 3.61 -1.73 3.54
C SER A 93 3.30 -0.24 3.37
N ILE A 94 4.34 0.59 3.27
CA ILE A 94 4.21 2.03 3.04
C ILE A 94 3.73 2.30 1.61
N LEU A 95 4.25 1.56 0.62
CA LEU A 95 3.81 1.68 -0.77
C LEU A 95 2.32 1.32 -0.96
N VAL A 96 1.82 0.32 -0.23
CA VAL A 96 0.39 -0.06 -0.24
C VAL A 96 -0.48 1.04 0.37
N VAL A 97 -0.08 1.62 1.50
CA VAL A 97 -0.81 2.73 2.14
C VAL A 97 -0.92 3.95 1.24
N LEU A 98 0.14 4.22 0.47
CA LEU A 98 0.19 5.32 -0.48
C LEU A 98 -0.55 5.01 -1.79
N GLY A 99 -0.96 3.77 -2.04
CA GLY A 99 -1.61 3.35 -3.29
C GLY A 99 -0.65 3.13 -4.46
N ILE A 100 0.67 3.13 -4.22
CA ILE A 100 1.72 2.97 -5.23
C ILE A 100 1.93 1.49 -5.58
N ALA A 101 1.63 0.60 -4.63
CA ALA A 101 1.71 -0.84 -4.81
C ALA A 101 0.36 -1.49 -4.50
N SER A 102 -0.08 -2.41 -5.36
CA SER A 102 -1.22 -3.28 -5.06
C SER A 102 -0.83 -4.35 -4.05
N ASP A 103 -1.78 -4.70 -3.17
CA ASP A 103 -1.67 -5.86 -2.29
C ASP A 103 -1.61 -7.14 -3.15
N PRO A 104 -0.63 -8.05 -2.95
CA PRO A 104 -0.58 -9.31 -3.67
C PRO A 104 -1.62 -10.30 -3.11
N GLN A 105 -2.91 -9.97 -3.27
CA GLN A 105 -4.04 -10.86 -3.03
C GLN A 105 -5.15 -10.51 -4.04
N VAL A 106 -4.92 -10.79 -5.33
CA VAL A 106 -5.81 -11.53 -6.27
C VAL A 106 -5.07 -11.60 -7.62
N GLU A 107 -4.05 -12.46 -7.71
CA GLU A 107 -3.74 -13.19 -8.94
C GLU A 107 -3.60 -14.65 -8.52
N ASN A 108 -4.72 -15.17 -8.01
CA ASN A 108 -4.88 -16.60 -7.78
C ASN A 108 -5.06 -17.24 -9.15
N HIS A 109 -4.24 -18.25 -9.41
CA HIS A 109 -4.20 -19.00 -10.66
C HIS A 109 -5.59 -19.52 -11.04
N SER A 110 -6.17 -18.96 -12.08
CA SER A 110 -7.25 -19.58 -12.85
C SER A 110 -6.68 -20.02 -14.19
N GLN A 111 -5.75 -20.97 -14.18
CA GLN A 111 -5.49 -21.77 -15.38
C GLN A 111 -6.34 -23.03 -15.22
N ALA A 112 -7.54 -22.93 -15.80
CA ALA A 112 -8.51 -24.01 -15.90
C ALA A 112 -7.84 -25.26 -16.46
N GLY A 113 -8.08 -26.40 -15.82
CA GLY A 113 -7.77 -27.70 -16.39
C GLY A 113 -8.47 -27.84 -17.74
N GLN A 114 -7.68 -28.05 -18.78
CA GLN A 114 -8.12 -28.78 -19.96
C GLN A 114 -7.46 -30.16 -19.91
N PRO A 115 -8.23 -31.27 -19.92
CA PRO A 115 -7.72 -32.48 -20.50
C PRO A 115 -7.67 -32.24 -22.01
N GLU A 116 -6.48 -32.00 -22.54
CA GLU A 116 -6.24 -32.05 -23.99
C GLU A 116 -6.39 -33.51 -24.41
N VAL A 117 -7.56 -33.80 -24.98
CA VAL A 117 -7.85 -35.07 -25.64
C VAL A 117 -6.94 -35.18 -26.84
N VAL A 118 -6.11 -36.23 -26.82
CA VAL A 118 -5.23 -36.63 -27.91
C VAL A 118 -6.07 -37.03 -29.13
N ASP A 119 -5.99 -36.23 -30.20
CA ASP A 119 -6.44 -36.63 -31.53
C ASP A 119 -5.25 -37.27 -32.27
N ALA A 120 -5.27 -38.59 -32.37
CA ALA A 120 -4.44 -39.35 -33.30
C ALA A 120 -5.30 -40.51 -33.81
N GLY A 121 -5.69 -40.43 -35.09
CA GLY A 121 -6.67 -41.31 -35.69
C GLY A 121 -6.23 -42.74 -35.96
N ASN A 122 -7.26 -43.55 -36.24
CA ASN A 122 -7.39 -44.59 -37.28
C ASN A 122 -7.93 -45.95 -36.78
N SER A 123 -8.65 -46.58 -37.71
CA SER A 123 -9.11 -47.97 -37.80
C SER A 123 -10.47 -48.34 -37.20
N GLU A 124 -11.46 -48.30 -38.10
CA GLU A 124 -12.31 -49.43 -38.50
C GLU A 124 -12.44 -50.59 -37.50
N LYS A 125 -13.68 -50.94 -37.11
CA LYS A 125 -14.35 -52.20 -37.50
C LYS A 125 -15.54 -52.53 -36.60
N ASP A 126 -16.71 -52.61 -37.26
CA ASP A 126 -17.85 -53.51 -37.06
C ASP A 126 -18.44 -53.86 -35.68
N ASN A 127 -19.77 -53.91 -35.75
CA ASN A 127 -20.70 -54.89 -35.16
C ASN A 127 -21.34 -54.66 -33.77
N ASN A 128 -22.63 -54.31 -33.88
CA ASN A 128 -23.78 -55.15 -33.49
C ASN A 128 -24.32 -55.08 -32.05
N ALA A 129 -25.66 -55.15 -32.03
CA ALA A 129 -26.59 -55.53 -30.98
C ALA A 129 -26.77 -54.54 -29.81
N GLU A 130 -27.89 -53.83 -29.76
CA GLU A 130 -29.22 -54.31 -29.33
C GLU A 130 -29.31 -54.41 -27.80
N ASN A 131 -30.17 -53.56 -27.23
CA ASN A 131 -31.34 -53.92 -26.41
C ASN A 131 -31.47 -53.17 -25.07
N THR A 132 -32.73 -52.75 -24.82
CA THR A 132 -33.48 -52.66 -23.54
C THR A 132 -32.80 -52.10 -22.28
N ASN A 133 -33.48 -51.46 -21.34
CA ASN A 133 -34.82 -50.92 -21.13
C ASN A 133 -34.69 -50.11 -19.81
N GLU A 134 -35.64 -49.20 -19.57
CA GLU A 134 -36.41 -48.99 -18.32
C GLU A 134 -35.75 -49.30 -16.95
N SER A 135 -36.04 -48.64 -15.83
CA SER A 135 -36.94 -47.58 -15.39
C SER A 135 -36.79 -47.56 -13.86
N SER A 136 -37.06 -46.42 -13.24
CA SER A 136 -37.70 -46.27 -11.92
C SER A 136 -37.10 -46.96 -10.67
N GLY A 137 -36.76 -46.12 -9.69
CA GLY A 137 -37.61 -46.03 -8.51
C GLY A 137 -37.12 -46.69 -7.22
N GLY A 138 -37.08 -45.86 -6.17
CA GLY A 138 -37.68 -46.19 -4.88
C GLY A 138 -36.79 -46.86 -3.84
N GLY A 139 -36.75 -46.23 -2.67
CA GLY A 139 -36.17 -46.75 -1.43
C GLY A 139 -35.96 -45.63 -0.43
#